data_AF-A0A2N5I634-F1
#
_entry.id   AF-A0A2N5I634-F1
#
_cell.length_a   1.000
_cell.length_b   1.000
_cell.length_c   1.000
_cell.angle_alpha   90.00
_cell.angle_beta   90.00
_cell.angle_gamma   90.00
#
_symmetry.space_group_name_H-M   'P 1'
#
loop_
_entity.id
_entity.type
_entity.pdbx_description
1 polymer ?
#
loop_
_entity_poly.entity_id
_entity_poly.type
_entity_poly.pdbx_seq_one_letter_code
_entity_poly.pdbx_strand_id
1 'polypeptide(L)'
;MAATIILVLVGAYFVKDNLNDSKENAEPLLASEQTPATQSEEGKGELFVLSAAEEQAYSSFKKDLDVRHLKDLGPINVAKLYVYAAYVQDTEVVYALYTDREDRIQWSMEEDKNIPAADRGTREQIAAQYKNLEKGIFVKTSDFEGYIEFESSKNSGVKSGFQMIQNEGGIWQVAFMPIQ
;
A
#
# COMPACT_ATOMS: atom_id res chain seq x y z
N MET A 1 -4.63 80.23 27.89
CA MET A 1 -5.39 79.36 28.80
C MET A 1 -5.87 78.15 28.02
N ALA A 2 -5.42 76.94 28.38
CA ALA A 2 -6.10 75.69 28.07
C ALA A 2 -5.44 74.59 28.91
N ALA A 3 -6.19 74.05 29.88
CA ALA A 3 -5.80 72.92 30.71
C ALA A 3 -6.22 71.62 30.02
N THR A 4 -5.40 70.58 30.09
CA THR A 4 -5.76 69.25 29.57
C THR A 4 -5.12 68.15 30.41
N ILE A 5 -6.01 67.48 31.15
CA ILE A 5 -6.16 66.02 31.38
C ILE A 5 -5.02 65.26 32.08
N ILE A 6 -5.43 64.72 33.23
CA ILE A 6 -4.84 63.65 34.02
C ILE A 6 -5.07 62.30 33.30
N LEU A 7 -4.05 61.44 33.21
CA LEU A 7 -4.24 59.99 33.30
C LEU A 7 -3.11 59.36 34.10
N VAL A 8 -3.52 58.44 34.97
CA VAL A 8 -2.79 57.84 36.07
C VAL A 8 -1.93 56.65 35.60
N LEU A 9 -0.82 56.51 36.33
CA LEU A 9 0.15 55.41 36.46
C LEU A 9 -0.51 54.00 36.44
N VAL A 10 0.14 52.86 36.19
CA VAL A 10 1.41 52.34 36.71
C VAL A 10 1.76 51.13 35.81
N GLY A 11 3.00 51.07 35.31
CA GLY A 11 3.56 49.89 34.64
C GLY A 11 4.94 49.60 35.21
N ALA A 12 5.19 48.33 35.51
CA ALA A 12 6.13 47.82 36.51
C ALA A 12 7.63 48.18 36.37
N TYR A 13 8.27 48.08 37.55
CA TYR A 13 9.66 48.27 37.92
C TYR A 13 10.70 47.39 37.18
N PHE A 14 11.89 47.99 36.97
CA PHE A 14 13.27 47.52 37.24
C PHE A 14 13.63 46.03 36.99
N VAL A 15 14.77 45.66 36.39
CA VAL A 15 16.14 46.05 36.75
C VAL A 15 17.06 46.03 35.53
N LYS A 16 17.95 47.01 35.52
CA LYS A 16 19.08 47.22 34.62
C LYS A 16 20.32 46.61 35.28
N ASP A 17 21.09 45.84 34.53
CA ASP A 17 22.54 45.76 34.78
C ASP A 17 23.30 46.09 33.50
N ASN A 18 24.38 46.84 33.73
CA ASN A 18 25.11 47.69 32.80
C ASN A 18 26.31 46.97 32.17
N LEU A 19 26.54 47.30 30.89
CA LEU A 19 27.81 47.67 30.24
C LEU A 19 29.11 46.95 30.64
N ASN A 20 29.72 46.23 29.69
CA ASN A 20 31.07 46.52 29.15
C ASN A 20 31.34 45.57 27.96
N ASP A 21 31.30 46.04 26.72
CA ASP A 21 32.45 46.52 25.91
C ASP A 21 33.25 45.38 25.25
N SER A 22 33.46 45.58 23.94
CA SER A 22 34.50 45.04 23.06
C SER A 22 34.23 43.78 22.23
N LYS A 23 34.16 44.07 20.91
CA LYS A 23 34.74 43.34 19.76
C LYS A 23 33.88 42.26 19.10
N GLU A 24 33.17 42.72 18.07
CA GLU A 24 33.23 42.20 16.70
C GLU A 24 34.24 41.07 16.49
N ASN A 25 33.72 39.85 16.35
CA ASN A 25 34.22 38.86 15.40
C ASN A 25 33.01 38.02 14.98
N ALA A 26 32.61 38.21 13.73
CA ALA A 26 31.73 37.29 13.04
C ALA A 26 32.49 35.98 12.83
N GLU A 27 31.94 34.88 13.35
CA GLU A 27 32.31 33.54 12.89
C GLU A 27 31.05 32.78 12.42
N PRO A 28 31.20 31.95 11.38
CA PRO A 28 30.11 31.54 10.53
C PRO A 28 29.36 30.32 11.08
N LEU A 29 28.11 30.20 10.66
CA LEU A 29 27.29 28.99 10.72
C LEU A 29 28.10 27.75 10.30
N LEU A 30 28.50 26.93 11.28
CA LEU A 30 28.95 25.57 11.01
C LEU A 30 27.71 24.72 10.76
N ALA A 31 27.49 24.49 9.47
CA ALA A 31 26.57 23.52 8.92
C ALA A 31 26.73 22.17 9.63
N SER A 32 25.63 21.66 10.18
CA SER A 32 25.53 20.26 10.55
C SER A 32 25.80 19.42 9.30
N GLU A 33 26.91 18.71 9.28
CA GLU A 33 27.19 17.65 8.32
C GLU A 33 26.11 16.57 8.51
N GLN A 34 25.01 16.70 7.77
CA GLN A 34 24.12 15.59 7.47
C GLN A 34 24.92 14.63 6.61
N THR A 35 25.52 13.64 7.26
CA THR A 35 25.94 12.38 6.66
C THR A 35 24.88 11.97 5.63
N PRO A 36 25.23 11.79 4.34
CA PRO A 36 24.28 11.27 3.38
C PRO A 36 23.95 9.85 3.84
N ALA A 37 22.73 9.68 4.35
CA ALA A 37 22.15 8.36 4.48
C ALA A 37 22.26 7.72 3.10
N THR A 38 23.09 6.69 3.03
CA THR A 38 23.22 5.78 1.91
C THR A 38 21.80 5.44 1.47
N GLN A 39 21.37 6.02 0.35
CA GLN A 39 20.19 5.59 -0.36
C GLN A 39 20.47 4.14 -0.73
N SER A 40 19.89 3.23 0.02
CA SER A 40 19.70 1.86 -0.41
C SER A 40 18.95 1.96 -1.73
N GLU A 41 19.66 1.65 -2.81
CA GLU A 41 19.09 1.25 -4.10
C GLU A 41 18.23 0.00 -3.88
N GLU A 42 17.05 0.19 -3.27
CA GLU A 42 15.99 -0.82 -3.25
C GLU A 42 15.39 -0.83 -4.64
N GLY A 43 15.60 -1.95 -5.33
CA GLY A 43 15.35 -2.11 -6.77
C GLY A 43 14.00 -1.59 -7.24
N LYS A 44 14.03 -0.98 -8.43
CA LYS A 44 12.87 -0.70 -9.28
C LYS A 44 11.85 -1.83 -9.14
N GLY A 45 10.60 -1.48 -8.79
CA GLY A 45 9.52 -2.39 -8.42
C GLY A 45 9.11 -3.34 -9.54
N GLU A 46 9.91 -4.38 -9.77
CA GLU A 46 9.59 -5.47 -10.68
C GLU A 46 8.73 -6.51 -9.95
N LEU A 47 7.61 -6.87 -10.59
CA LEU A 47 6.74 -7.94 -10.13
C LEU A 47 7.39 -9.31 -10.41
N PHE A 48 6.98 -10.34 -9.66
CA PHE A 48 7.31 -11.72 -10.00
C PHE A 48 6.87 -12.08 -11.43
N VAL A 49 7.49 -13.12 -11.99
CA VAL A 49 7.14 -13.65 -13.31
C VAL A 49 6.12 -14.79 -13.17
N LEU A 50 5.14 -14.82 -14.06
CA LEU A 50 4.21 -15.95 -14.17
C LEU A 50 4.92 -17.13 -14.85
N SER A 51 4.72 -18.33 -14.33
CA SER A 51 5.12 -19.56 -15.00
C SER A 51 4.25 -19.81 -16.23
N ALA A 52 4.70 -20.68 -17.15
CA ALA A 52 3.94 -21.00 -18.37
C ALA A 52 2.51 -21.50 -18.08
N ALA A 53 2.31 -22.27 -17.00
CA ALA A 53 0.98 -22.74 -16.61
C ALA A 53 0.09 -21.59 -16.11
N GLU A 54 0.64 -20.66 -15.35
CA GLU A 54 -0.07 -19.46 -14.86
C GLU A 54 -0.41 -18.51 -16.01
N GLU A 55 0.51 -18.29 -16.95
CA GLU A 55 0.28 -17.48 -18.15
C GLU A 55 -0.82 -18.08 -19.03
N GLN A 56 -0.83 -19.41 -19.21
CA GLN A 56 -1.86 -20.11 -19.95
C GLN A 56 -3.22 -19.99 -19.27
N ALA A 57 -3.28 -20.19 -17.95
CA ALA A 57 -4.50 -20.03 -17.18
C ALA A 57 -5.02 -18.59 -17.25
N TYR A 58 -4.14 -17.59 -17.05
CA TYR A 58 -4.47 -16.18 -17.18
C TYR A 58 -5.01 -15.84 -18.57
N SER A 59 -4.34 -16.30 -19.62
CA SER A 59 -4.73 -16.03 -21.00
C SER A 59 -6.04 -16.71 -21.41
N SER A 60 -6.37 -17.85 -20.78
CA SER A 60 -7.63 -18.55 -21.01
C SER A 60 -8.75 -17.85 -20.25
N PHE A 61 -8.54 -17.59 -18.96
CA PHE A 61 -9.43 -16.84 -18.10
C PHE A 61 -9.77 -15.46 -18.68
N LYS A 62 -8.79 -14.69 -19.14
CA LYS A 62 -9.02 -13.34 -19.71
C LYS A 62 -9.93 -13.33 -20.95
N LYS A 63 -10.09 -14.45 -21.67
CA LYS A 63 -10.90 -14.49 -22.90
C LYS A 63 -12.40 -14.49 -22.61
N ASP A 64 -12.82 -15.12 -21.53
CA ASP A 64 -14.24 -15.38 -21.22
C ASP A 64 -14.61 -15.15 -19.75
N LEU A 65 -13.62 -14.80 -18.91
CA LEU A 65 -13.70 -14.59 -17.46
C LEU A 65 -14.25 -15.82 -16.71
N ASP A 66 -14.08 -17.01 -17.28
CA ASP A 66 -14.59 -18.23 -16.71
C ASP A 66 -13.62 -18.81 -15.67
N VAL A 67 -14.03 -18.77 -14.40
CA VAL A 67 -13.26 -19.26 -13.26
C VAL A 67 -12.82 -20.72 -13.40
N ARG A 68 -13.49 -21.52 -14.24
CA ARG A 68 -13.11 -22.92 -14.51
C ARG A 68 -11.70 -23.06 -15.08
N HIS A 69 -11.18 -22.03 -15.75
CA HIS A 69 -9.77 -22.01 -16.22
C HIS A 69 -8.75 -22.00 -15.06
N LEU A 70 -9.19 -21.73 -13.83
CA LEU A 70 -8.35 -21.63 -12.64
C LEU A 70 -8.40 -22.89 -11.76
N LYS A 71 -9.17 -23.91 -12.16
CA LYS A 71 -9.48 -25.08 -11.32
C LYS A 71 -8.25 -25.85 -10.82
N ASP A 72 -7.20 -25.92 -11.63
CA ASP A 72 -5.98 -26.65 -11.29
C ASP A 72 -4.94 -25.77 -10.58
N LEU A 73 -5.26 -24.50 -10.32
CA LEU A 73 -4.38 -23.56 -9.64
C LEU A 73 -4.59 -23.62 -8.12
N GLY A 74 -3.47 -23.60 -7.39
CA GLY A 74 -3.48 -23.37 -5.96
C GLY A 74 -3.79 -21.91 -5.61
N PRO A 75 -4.11 -21.61 -4.35
CA PRO A 75 -4.47 -20.25 -3.90
C PRO A 75 -3.37 -19.23 -4.18
N ILE A 76 -2.09 -19.60 -4.01
CA ILE A 76 -0.95 -18.72 -4.32
C ILE A 76 -0.91 -18.36 -5.80
N ASN A 77 -1.15 -19.33 -6.69
CA ASN A 77 -1.12 -19.10 -8.13
C ASN A 77 -2.28 -18.18 -8.55
N VAL A 78 -3.49 -18.37 -8.01
CA VAL A 78 -4.62 -17.45 -8.28
C VAL A 78 -4.33 -16.04 -7.78
N ALA A 79 -3.77 -15.90 -6.57
CA ALA A 79 -3.37 -14.59 -6.03
C ALA A 79 -2.31 -13.92 -6.91
N LYS A 80 -1.36 -14.67 -7.47
CA LYS A 80 -0.40 -14.15 -8.45
C LYS A 80 -1.09 -13.61 -9.70
N LEU A 81 -2.12 -14.29 -10.21
CA LEU A 81 -2.88 -13.80 -11.37
C LEU A 81 -3.59 -12.48 -11.06
N TYR A 82 -4.18 -12.37 -9.87
CA TYR A 82 -4.84 -11.14 -9.41
C TYR A 82 -3.86 -9.97 -9.34
N VAL A 83 -2.72 -10.17 -8.68
CA VAL A 83 -1.70 -9.12 -8.54
C VAL A 83 -1.12 -8.76 -9.91
N TYR A 84 -0.91 -9.74 -10.80
CA TYR A 84 -0.50 -9.47 -12.16
C TYR A 84 -1.52 -8.63 -12.92
N ALA A 85 -2.82 -8.96 -12.86
CA ALA A 85 -3.90 -8.18 -13.46
C ALA A 85 -3.91 -6.74 -12.94
N ALA A 86 -3.78 -6.56 -11.62
CA ALA A 86 -3.70 -5.24 -11.00
C ALA A 86 -2.48 -4.44 -11.47
N TYR A 87 -1.32 -5.10 -11.58
CA TYR A 87 -0.09 -4.50 -12.07
C TYR A 87 -0.18 -4.07 -13.55
N VAL A 88 -0.84 -4.86 -14.41
CA VAL A 88 -1.07 -4.47 -15.80
C VAL A 88 -2.31 -3.57 -15.97
N GLN A 89 -2.98 -3.22 -14.87
CA GLN A 89 -4.19 -2.39 -14.81
C GLN A 89 -5.38 -2.95 -15.61
N ASP A 90 -5.52 -4.28 -15.62
CA ASP A 90 -6.63 -4.99 -16.25
C ASP A 90 -7.79 -5.14 -15.26
N THR A 91 -8.55 -4.05 -15.08
CA THR A 91 -9.57 -3.94 -14.01
C THR A 91 -10.71 -4.94 -14.15
N GLU A 92 -11.07 -5.31 -15.37
CA GLU A 92 -12.09 -6.34 -15.64
C GLU A 92 -11.63 -7.71 -15.14
N VAL A 93 -10.38 -8.09 -15.43
CA VAL A 93 -9.79 -9.34 -14.93
C VAL A 93 -9.59 -9.29 -13.42
N VAL A 94 -9.18 -8.15 -12.85
CA VAL A 94 -9.08 -7.97 -11.40
C VAL A 94 -10.41 -8.27 -10.72
N TYR A 95 -11.49 -7.65 -11.20
CA TYR A 95 -12.81 -7.86 -10.62
C TYR A 95 -13.27 -9.32 -10.75
N ALA A 96 -13.09 -9.92 -11.92
CA ALA A 96 -13.49 -11.31 -12.16
C ALA A 96 -12.72 -12.34 -11.31
N LEU A 97 -11.55 -11.98 -10.76
CA LEU A 97 -10.77 -12.82 -9.86
C LEU A 97 -11.22 -12.72 -8.39
N TYR A 98 -12.11 -11.78 -8.05
CA TYR A 98 -12.79 -11.80 -6.76
C TYR A 98 -13.75 -12.99 -6.67
N THR A 99 -14.04 -13.38 -5.43
CA THR A 99 -14.97 -14.47 -5.13
C THR A 99 -16.36 -14.26 -5.75
N ASP A 100 -16.88 -15.29 -6.40
CA ASP A 100 -18.25 -15.32 -6.94
C ASP A 100 -19.28 -15.84 -5.91
N ARG A 101 -18.80 -16.25 -4.73
CA ARG A 101 -19.62 -16.72 -3.61
C ARG A 101 -20.56 -15.61 -3.10
N GLU A 102 -21.87 -15.80 -3.27
CA GLU A 102 -22.89 -14.76 -3.01
C GLU A 102 -22.82 -14.13 -1.62
N ASP A 103 -22.54 -14.90 -0.57
CA ASP A 103 -22.45 -14.40 0.82
C ASP A 103 -21.18 -13.58 1.10
N ARG A 104 -20.26 -13.47 0.13
CA ARG A 104 -18.94 -12.82 0.28
C ARG A 104 -18.69 -11.70 -0.72
N ILE A 105 -19.59 -11.48 -1.66
CA ILE A 105 -19.51 -10.34 -2.58
C ILE A 105 -19.74 -9.04 -1.80
N GLN A 106 -18.85 -8.06 -1.98
CA GLN A 106 -18.94 -6.76 -1.29
C GLN A 106 -19.49 -5.65 -2.20
N TRP A 107 -19.20 -5.70 -3.51
CA TRP A 107 -19.72 -4.77 -4.50
C TRP A 107 -19.83 -5.44 -5.87
N SER A 108 -20.68 -4.88 -6.72
CA SER A 108 -20.94 -5.32 -8.10
C SER A 108 -19.88 -4.84 -9.10
N MET A 109 -19.88 -5.40 -10.31
CA MET A 109 -18.98 -4.98 -11.39
C MET A 109 -19.27 -3.53 -11.81
N GLU A 110 -20.53 -3.13 -11.80
CA GLU A 110 -20.96 -1.76 -12.06
C GLU A 110 -20.40 -0.79 -11.02
N GLU A 111 -20.41 -1.16 -9.74
CA GLU A 111 -19.79 -0.38 -8.67
C GLU A 111 -18.26 -0.33 -8.82
N ASP A 112 -17.63 -1.46 -9.17
CA ASP A 112 -16.18 -1.52 -9.40
C ASP A 112 -15.75 -0.55 -10.50
N LYS A 113 -16.49 -0.48 -11.61
CA LYS A 113 -16.21 0.44 -12.72
C LYS A 113 -16.22 1.91 -12.32
N ASN A 114 -16.90 2.26 -11.23
CA ASN A 114 -16.94 3.64 -10.71
C ASN A 114 -15.78 3.96 -9.76
N ILE A 115 -14.96 2.98 -9.37
CA ILE A 115 -13.76 3.19 -8.55
C ILE A 115 -12.73 4.00 -9.36
N PRO A 116 -12.32 5.19 -8.89
CA PRO A 116 -11.29 5.99 -9.55
C PRO A 116 -10.00 5.22 -9.77
N ALA A 117 -9.34 5.43 -10.92
CA ALA A 117 -8.07 4.80 -11.22
C ALA A 117 -6.95 5.13 -10.21
N ALA A 118 -7.04 6.30 -9.55
CA ALA A 118 -6.10 6.69 -8.50
C ALA A 118 -6.19 5.80 -7.25
N ASP A 119 -7.36 5.22 -6.98
CA ASP A 119 -7.62 4.39 -5.79
C ASP A 119 -7.22 2.93 -6.03
N ARG A 120 -6.82 2.57 -7.27
CA ARG A 120 -6.41 1.21 -7.65
C ARG A 120 -4.91 0.94 -7.47
N GLY A 121 -4.16 1.97 -7.08
CA GLY A 121 -2.71 1.91 -6.92
C GLY A 121 -1.92 1.98 -8.24
N THR A 122 -0.68 2.46 -8.16
CA THR A 122 0.26 2.46 -9.27
C THR A 122 0.98 1.11 -9.38
N ARG A 123 1.62 0.86 -10.53
CA ARG A 123 2.42 -0.37 -10.75
C ARG A 123 3.47 -0.58 -9.66
N GLU A 124 4.14 0.50 -9.29
CA GLU A 124 5.20 0.50 -8.28
C GLU A 124 4.64 0.19 -6.90
N GLN A 125 3.47 0.73 -6.56
CA GLN A 125 2.78 0.44 -5.30
C GLN A 125 2.35 -1.03 -5.24
N ILE A 126 1.75 -1.56 -6.31
CA ILE A 126 1.34 -2.96 -6.40
C ILE A 126 2.55 -3.90 -6.28
N ALA A 127 3.63 -3.64 -7.01
CA ALA A 127 4.85 -4.44 -6.94
C ALA A 127 5.49 -4.40 -5.54
N ALA A 128 5.48 -3.25 -4.87
CA ALA A 128 5.99 -3.11 -3.51
C ALA A 128 5.11 -3.83 -2.47
N GLN A 129 3.79 -3.64 -2.54
CA GLN A 129 2.82 -4.21 -1.59
C GLN A 129 2.86 -5.74 -1.59
N TYR A 130 2.90 -6.36 -2.78
CA TYR A 130 2.82 -7.81 -2.95
C TYR A 130 4.18 -8.47 -3.21
N LYS A 131 5.27 -7.77 -2.88
CA LYS A 131 6.63 -8.31 -2.98
C LYS A 131 6.73 -9.61 -2.16
N ASN A 132 7.32 -10.65 -2.76
CA ASN A 132 7.45 -12.00 -2.18
C ASN A 132 6.14 -12.76 -1.93
N LEU A 133 4.99 -12.30 -2.43
CA LEU A 133 3.73 -13.07 -2.33
C LEU A 133 3.90 -14.50 -2.89
N GLU A 134 4.69 -14.67 -3.94
CA GLU A 134 4.97 -15.98 -4.56
C GLU A 134 5.75 -16.95 -3.66
N LYS A 135 6.37 -16.43 -2.60
CA LYS A 135 7.07 -17.22 -1.57
C LYS A 135 6.24 -17.41 -0.30
N GLY A 136 5.02 -16.89 -0.29
CA GLY A 136 4.14 -16.96 0.87
C GLY A 136 3.70 -18.39 1.21
N ILE A 137 3.08 -18.53 2.37
CA ILE A 137 2.51 -19.78 2.85
C ILE A 137 1.00 -19.63 2.92
N PHE A 138 0.28 -20.57 2.31
CA PHE A 138 -1.16 -20.61 2.43
C PHE A 138 -1.59 -21.24 3.75
N VAL A 139 -2.40 -20.52 4.53
CA VAL A 139 -2.97 -20.95 5.81
C VAL A 139 -4.48 -21.04 5.65
N LYS A 140 -5.02 -22.25 5.71
CA LYS A 140 -6.46 -22.50 5.69
C LYS A 140 -7.05 -22.22 7.08
N THR A 141 -8.11 -21.42 7.16
CA THR A 141 -8.74 -20.98 8.42
C THR A 141 -10.11 -21.58 8.65
N SER A 142 -10.80 -21.98 7.58
CA SER A 142 -12.08 -22.71 7.62
C SER A 142 -12.20 -23.63 6.40
N ASP A 143 -13.35 -24.26 6.18
CA ASP A 143 -13.55 -25.15 5.04
C ASP A 143 -13.34 -24.48 3.68
N PHE A 144 -13.67 -23.19 3.59
CA PHE A 144 -13.64 -22.42 2.35
C PHE A 144 -12.88 -21.08 2.48
N GLU A 145 -12.23 -20.81 3.60
CA GLU A 145 -11.44 -19.58 3.79
C GLU A 145 -9.98 -19.91 4.10
N GLY A 146 -9.10 -19.02 3.67
CA GLY A 146 -7.72 -19.00 4.09
C GLY A 146 -7.05 -17.69 3.70
N TYR A 147 -5.78 -17.58 4.01
CA TYR A 147 -4.98 -16.44 3.58
C TYR A 147 -3.56 -16.88 3.23
N ILE A 148 -2.91 -16.10 2.37
CA ILE A 148 -1.49 -16.24 2.10
C ILE A 148 -0.74 -15.32 3.04
N GLU A 149 0.12 -15.89 3.85
CA GLU A 149 1.01 -15.18 4.75
C GLU A 149 2.35 -14.94 4.03
N PHE A 150 2.81 -13.69 3.94
CA PHE A 150 4.06 -13.34 3.25
C PHE A 150 4.72 -12.08 3.84
N GLU A 151 6.01 -11.86 3.56
CA GLU A 151 6.73 -10.64 3.97
C GLU A 151 7.01 -9.73 2.77
N SER A 152 6.36 -8.57 2.72
CA SER A 152 6.58 -7.58 1.64
C SER A 152 7.98 -6.95 1.71
N SER A 153 8.57 -6.87 2.90
CA SER A 153 9.97 -6.46 3.09
C SER A 153 10.76 -7.57 3.78
N LYS A 154 11.87 -7.98 3.15
CA LYS A 154 12.72 -9.07 3.64
C LYS A 154 13.25 -8.75 5.03
N ASN A 155 13.09 -9.69 5.96
CA ASN A 155 13.59 -9.59 7.34
C ASN A 155 12.96 -8.45 8.15
N SER A 156 11.81 -7.93 7.73
CA SER A 156 11.05 -6.97 8.55
C SER A 156 10.43 -7.65 9.77
N GLY A 157 10.18 -8.96 9.69
CA GLY A 157 9.37 -9.69 10.67
C GLY A 157 7.89 -9.31 10.65
N VAL A 158 7.49 -8.36 9.79
CA VAL A 158 6.11 -7.92 9.61
C VAL A 158 5.49 -8.75 8.50
N LYS A 159 4.46 -9.52 8.87
CA LYS A 159 3.75 -10.40 7.94
C LYS A 159 2.50 -9.71 7.39
N SER A 160 2.33 -9.82 6.08
CA SER A 160 1.15 -9.42 5.32
C SER A 160 0.26 -10.64 5.11
N GLY A 161 -1.06 -10.42 5.09
CA GLY A 161 -2.06 -11.43 4.78
C GLY A 161 -2.80 -11.09 3.50
N PHE A 162 -2.96 -12.07 2.61
CA PHE A 162 -3.78 -11.96 1.39
C PHE A 162 -4.94 -12.95 1.47
N GLN A 163 -6.16 -12.45 1.64
CA GLN A 163 -7.33 -13.29 1.91
C GLN A 163 -7.84 -13.99 0.64
N MET A 164 -8.16 -15.28 0.78
CA MET A 164 -8.66 -16.15 -0.27
C MET A 164 -9.94 -16.86 0.18
N ILE A 165 -10.90 -16.98 -0.73
CA ILE A 165 -12.16 -17.67 -0.53
C ILE A 165 -12.28 -18.76 -1.58
N GLN A 166 -12.63 -19.98 -1.17
CA GLN A 166 -12.94 -21.08 -2.07
C GLN A 166 -14.43 -21.02 -2.41
N ASN A 167 -14.74 -20.99 -3.71
CA ASN A 167 -16.13 -21.05 -4.16
C ASN A 167 -16.69 -22.47 -4.08
N GLU A 168 -17.98 -22.63 -4.42
CA GLU A 168 -18.67 -23.93 -4.36
C GLU A 168 -18.09 -24.96 -5.35
N GLY A 169 -17.42 -24.50 -6.41
CA GLY A 169 -16.70 -25.33 -7.38
C GLY A 169 -15.34 -25.83 -6.89
N GLY A 170 -14.91 -25.44 -5.67
CA GLY A 170 -13.60 -25.78 -5.13
C GLY A 170 -12.46 -24.91 -5.65
N ILE A 171 -12.76 -23.80 -6.32
CA ILE A 171 -11.77 -22.91 -6.93
C ILE A 171 -11.49 -21.77 -5.96
N TRP A 172 -10.20 -21.53 -5.67
CA TRP A 172 -9.79 -20.41 -4.83
C TRP A 172 -9.90 -19.10 -5.62
N GLN A 173 -10.45 -18.07 -5.00
CA GLN A 173 -10.60 -16.72 -5.52
C GLN A 173 -10.23 -15.70 -4.45
N VAL A 174 -10.03 -14.45 -4.86
CA VAL A 174 -9.60 -13.37 -3.97
C VAL A 174 -10.79 -12.88 -3.15
N ALA A 175 -10.60 -12.67 -1.84
CA ALA A 175 -11.61 -11.98 -1.06
C ALA A 175 -11.66 -10.49 -1.45
N PHE A 176 -12.84 -9.88 -1.46
CA PHE A 176 -12.97 -8.44 -1.69
C PHE A 176 -12.17 -7.66 -0.64
N MET A 177 -11.20 -6.86 -1.09
CA MET A 177 -10.35 -6.05 -0.22
C MET A 177 -10.92 -4.64 -0.04
N PRO A 178 -10.92 -4.05 1.16
CA PRO A 178 -11.37 -2.67 1.33
C PRO A 178 -10.60 -1.72 0.41
N ILE A 179 -11.32 -0.85 -0.29
CA ILE A 179 -10.74 0.27 -1.02
C ILE A 179 -10.27 1.28 0.04
N GLN A 180 -8.99 1.63 0.05
CA GLN A 180 -8.38 2.54 1.03
C GLN A 180 -8.21 3.95 0.48
#